data_AF-A0A6P0TX05-F1
#
_entry.id   AF-A0A6P0TX05-F1
#
_cell.length_a   1.000
_cell.length_b   1.000
_cell.length_c   1.000
_cell.angle_alpha   90.00
_cell.angle_beta   90.00
_cell.angle_gamma   90.00
#
_symmetry.space_group_name_H-M   'P 1'
#
loop_
_entity.id
_entity.type
_entity.pdbx_description
1 polymer ?
#
loop_
_entity_poly.entity_id
_entity_poly.type
_entity_poly.pdbx_seq_one_letter_code
_entity_poly.pdbx_strand_id
1 'polypeptide(L)'
;AKAMAFGGLYDPVVQNVRVISNPTLNPTTIFGYLFGTEGRFWLAGVNSLEDVVGGHIWIGAICILGGLWHISTVPFDWAKGLFVWSGEAYLSYSIGAVSLMAFVATLFVSVNSLVFPTEFFGPTLTLVFDRFPVFVSTDGALTARVWLANAHFWLGFFFLQGHLFHALRAAGYSFTEGRVVTFTRGQVS
;
A
#
# COMPACT_ATOMS: atom_id res chain seq x y z
N ALA A 1 -16.64 10.76 2.89
CA ALA A 1 -17.31 12.03 2.52
C ALA A 1 -17.75 12.07 1.05
N LYS A 2 -16.82 12.13 0.09
CA LYS A 2 -17.14 12.25 -1.36
C LYS A 2 -18.19 11.24 -1.85
N ALA A 3 -18.00 9.98 -1.49
CA ALA A 3 -18.85 8.87 -1.94
C ALA A 3 -20.30 8.89 -1.41
N MET A 4 -20.54 9.50 -0.25
CA MET A 4 -21.84 9.43 0.44
C MET A 4 -22.60 10.75 0.43
N ALA A 5 -21.89 11.88 0.56
CA ALA A 5 -22.51 13.19 0.75
C ALA A 5 -22.32 14.14 -0.44
N PHE A 6 -21.32 13.92 -1.30
CA PHE A 6 -20.95 14.85 -2.37
C PHE A 6 -20.98 14.18 -3.75
N GLY A 7 -22.16 13.76 -4.18
CA GLY A 7 -22.41 13.31 -5.55
C GLY A 7 -21.97 11.88 -5.89
N GLY A 8 -21.25 11.17 -5.01
CA GLY A 8 -20.95 9.74 -5.21
C GLY A 8 -19.62 9.44 -5.90
N LEU A 9 -19.48 8.19 -6.36
CA LEU A 9 -18.33 7.66 -7.10
C LEU A 9 -18.79 7.05 -8.42
N TYR A 10 -17.90 6.97 -9.41
CA TYR A 10 -18.18 6.26 -10.65
C TYR A 10 -18.30 4.76 -10.37
N ASP A 11 -19.39 4.15 -10.82
CA ASP A 11 -19.66 2.72 -10.72
C ASP A 11 -19.56 2.09 -12.13
N PRO A 12 -18.52 1.30 -12.42
CA PRO A 12 -18.35 0.66 -13.73
C PRO A 12 -19.49 -0.29 -14.10
N VAL A 13 -20.21 -0.86 -13.12
CA VAL A 13 -21.33 -1.78 -13.38
C VAL A 13 -22.53 -1.04 -13.95
N VAL A 14 -22.78 0.18 -13.46
CA VAL A 14 -23.89 1.04 -13.89
C VAL A 14 -23.44 2.04 -14.96
N GLN A 15 -22.13 2.16 -15.18
CA GLN A 15 -21.47 3.14 -16.06
C GLN A 15 -21.86 4.59 -15.76
N ASN A 16 -22.17 4.89 -14.51
CA ASN A 16 -22.61 6.20 -14.06
C ASN A 16 -22.12 6.48 -12.64
N VAL A 17 -22.17 7.74 -12.23
CA VAL A 17 -21.87 8.13 -10.86
C VAL A 17 -23.03 7.76 -9.94
N ARG A 18 -22.73 7.02 -8.88
CA ARG A 18 -23.70 6.54 -7.88
C ARG A 18 -23.29 6.99 -6.48
N VAL A 19 -24.27 7.49 -5.72
CA VAL A 19 -24.10 7.78 -4.29
C VAL A 19 -24.15 6.47 -3.51
N ILE A 20 -23.17 6.27 -2.63
CA ILE A 20 -23.08 5.06 -1.79
C ILE A 20 -23.79 5.35 -0.47
N SER A 21 -25.00 4.82 -0.30
CA SER A 21 -25.82 5.02 0.89
C SER A 21 -25.60 3.97 1.99
N ASN A 22 -25.24 2.74 1.61
CA ASN A 22 -25.09 1.62 2.52
C ASN A 22 -23.66 1.04 2.47
N PRO A 23 -22.65 1.72 3.06
CA PRO A 23 -21.28 1.21 3.08
C PRO A 23 -21.17 -0.04 3.96
N THR A 24 -20.32 -0.98 3.59
CA THR A 24 -20.10 -2.22 4.37
C THR A 24 -19.32 -1.92 5.63
N LEU A 25 -20.00 -2.00 6.78
CA LEU A 25 -19.35 -1.82 8.09
C LEU A 25 -19.03 -3.13 8.81
N ASN A 26 -19.48 -4.27 8.26
CA ASN A 26 -19.23 -5.57 8.87
C ASN A 26 -17.70 -5.86 8.91
N PRO A 27 -17.08 -5.99 10.11
CA PRO A 27 -15.64 -6.20 10.21
C PRO A 27 -15.21 -7.54 9.61
N THR A 28 -16.05 -8.57 9.62
CA THR A 28 -15.67 -9.88 9.05
C THR A 28 -15.41 -9.77 7.56
N THR A 29 -16.22 -8.99 6.84
CA THR A 29 -16.04 -8.73 5.41
C THR A 29 -14.82 -7.84 5.16
N ILE A 30 -14.73 -6.70 5.87
CA ILE A 30 -13.65 -5.73 5.65
C ILE A 30 -12.27 -6.31 5.96
N PHE A 31 -12.10 -6.95 7.12
CA PHE A 31 -10.83 -7.60 7.47
C PHE A 31 -10.66 -8.96 6.79
N GLY A 32 -11.73 -9.56 6.26
CA GLY A 32 -11.65 -10.76 5.44
C GLY A 32 -10.81 -10.57 4.18
N TYR A 33 -10.87 -9.37 3.57
CA TYR A 33 -9.97 -9.02 2.46
C TYR A 33 -8.49 -9.00 2.88
N LEU A 34 -8.19 -8.54 4.10
CA LEU A 34 -6.82 -8.48 4.63
C LEU A 34 -6.24 -9.86 4.90
N PHE A 35 -7.06 -10.78 5.45
CA PHE A 35 -6.64 -12.15 5.75
C PHE A 35 -6.84 -13.14 4.59
N GLY A 36 -7.31 -12.66 3.44
CA GLY A 36 -7.47 -13.47 2.23
C GLY A 36 -8.64 -14.45 2.28
N THR A 37 -9.61 -14.24 3.18
CA THR A 37 -10.87 -15.01 3.19
C THR A 37 -11.89 -14.46 2.20
N GLU A 38 -11.68 -13.23 1.70
CA GLU A 38 -12.53 -12.56 0.73
C GLU A 38 -11.77 -12.25 -0.57
N GLY A 39 -12.41 -12.51 -1.72
CA GLY A 39 -11.89 -12.16 -3.04
C GLY A 39 -10.72 -13.02 -3.57
N ARG A 40 -10.26 -12.68 -4.78
CA ARG A 40 -9.00 -13.17 -5.37
C ARG A 40 -8.04 -11.98 -5.47
N PHE A 41 -6.74 -12.19 -5.33
CA PHE A 41 -5.71 -11.13 -5.34
C PHE A 41 -5.68 -10.23 -4.09
N TRP A 42 -5.97 -10.79 -2.91
CA TRP A 42 -5.90 -10.08 -1.61
C TRP A 42 -6.76 -8.80 -1.62
N LEU A 43 -6.31 -7.70 -1.03
CA LEU A 43 -7.03 -6.42 -0.99
C LEU A 43 -7.44 -5.90 -2.38
N ALA A 44 -6.67 -6.20 -3.43
CA ALA A 44 -6.98 -5.79 -4.80
C ALA A 44 -8.20 -6.52 -5.39
N GLY A 45 -8.71 -7.54 -4.70
CA GLY A 45 -9.91 -8.30 -5.05
C GLY A 45 -11.23 -7.63 -4.72
N VAL A 46 -11.23 -6.41 -4.15
CA VAL A 46 -12.46 -5.69 -3.81
C VAL A 46 -13.34 -5.48 -5.04
N ASN A 47 -14.60 -5.88 -4.95
CA ASN A 47 -15.53 -5.95 -6.09
C ASN A 47 -16.83 -5.15 -5.88
N SER A 48 -17.00 -4.44 -4.76
CA SER A 48 -18.13 -3.54 -4.51
C SER A 48 -17.66 -2.16 -4.01
N LEU A 49 -18.37 -1.10 -4.40
CA LEU A 49 -18.06 0.26 -3.94
C LEU A 49 -18.41 0.45 -2.46
N GLU A 50 -19.40 -0.30 -1.98
CA GLU A 50 -19.81 -0.37 -0.59
C GLU A 50 -18.67 -0.86 0.31
N ASP A 51 -17.90 -1.87 -0.12
CA ASP A 51 -16.72 -2.35 0.59
C ASP A 51 -15.55 -1.36 0.52
N VAL A 52 -15.36 -0.70 -0.63
CA VAL A 52 -14.32 0.34 -0.76
C VAL A 52 -14.59 1.48 0.23
N VAL A 53 -15.82 2.01 0.25
CA VAL A 53 -16.20 3.11 1.15
C VAL A 53 -16.18 2.65 2.60
N GLY A 54 -16.72 1.46 2.89
CA GLY A 54 -16.69 0.84 4.21
C GLY A 54 -15.28 0.66 4.77
N GLY A 55 -14.37 0.14 3.95
CA GLY A 55 -12.96 0.01 4.29
C GLY A 55 -12.30 1.36 4.61
N HIS A 56 -12.59 2.41 3.85
CA HIS A 56 -12.08 3.75 4.14
C HIS A 56 -12.64 4.34 5.44
N ILE A 57 -13.88 4.01 5.83
CA ILE A 57 -14.44 4.39 7.13
C ILE A 57 -13.65 3.71 8.26
N TRP A 58 -13.38 2.41 8.13
CA TRP A 58 -12.56 1.65 9.09
C TRP A 58 -11.14 2.21 9.20
N ILE A 59 -10.43 2.38 8.08
CA ILE A 59 -9.07 2.92 8.08
C ILE A 59 -9.03 4.35 8.61
N GLY A 60 -10.01 5.19 8.27
CA GLY A 60 -10.13 6.54 8.81
C GLY A 60 -10.26 6.55 10.35
N ALA A 61 -11.12 5.69 10.90
CA ALA A 61 -11.27 5.55 12.34
C ALA A 61 -9.98 5.03 13.00
N ILE A 62 -9.34 4.01 12.42
CA ILE A 62 -8.08 3.44 12.93
C ILE A 62 -6.97 4.49 12.96
N CYS A 63 -6.82 5.28 11.89
CA CYS A 63 -5.81 6.33 11.83
C CYS A 63 -6.04 7.44 12.85
N ILE A 64 -7.30 7.86 13.07
CA ILE A 64 -7.63 8.88 14.08
C ILE A 64 -7.37 8.36 15.48
N LEU A 65 -7.89 7.17 15.81
CA LEU A 65 -7.70 6.57 17.13
C LEU A 65 -6.23 6.25 17.41
N GLY A 66 -5.51 5.72 16.42
CA GLY A 66 -4.07 5.47 16.49
C GLY A 66 -3.26 6.76 16.64
N GLY A 67 -3.65 7.84 15.96
CA GLY A 67 -3.03 9.16 16.11
C GLY A 67 -3.20 9.74 17.52
N LEU A 68 -4.42 9.70 18.07
CA LEU A 68 -4.69 10.13 19.45
C LEU A 68 -3.91 9.31 20.47
N TRP A 69 -3.83 7.99 20.25
CA TRP A 69 -3.03 7.08 21.06
C TRP A 69 -1.55 7.45 21.04
N HIS A 70 -0.95 7.66 19.86
CA HIS A 70 0.47 8.00 19.73
C HIS A 70 0.82 9.40 20.25
N ILE A 71 -0.15 10.32 20.38
CA ILE A 71 0.05 11.62 21.07
C ILE A 71 0.05 11.42 22.59
N SER A 72 -0.81 10.54 23.09
CA SER A 72 -1.07 10.38 24.52
C SER A 72 -0.17 9.34 25.20
N THR A 73 0.65 8.63 24.43
CA THR A 73 1.51 7.54 24.92
C THR A 73 2.94 7.72 24.46
N VAL A 74 3.86 7.10 25.19
CA VAL A 74 5.26 6.96 24.79
C VAL A 74 5.53 5.51 24.37
N PRO A 75 6.57 5.23 23.56
CA PRO A 75 6.92 3.86 23.22
C PRO A 75 7.12 3.00 24.47
N PHE A 76 6.50 1.82 24.49
CA PHE A 76 6.71 0.85 25.56
C PHE A 76 8.12 0.26 25.49
N ASP A 77 8.63 -0.27 26.61
CA ASP A 77 10.03 -0.68 26.71
C ASP A 77 10.40 -1.83 25.77
N TRP A 78 9.46 -2.72 25.46
CA TRP A 78 9.68 -3.77 24.46
C TRP A 78 9.92 -3.17 23.06
N ALA A 79 9.25 -2.08 22.70
CA ALA A 79 9.45 -1.39 21.43
C ALA A 79 10.78 -0.63 21.45
N LYS A 80 11.11 0.02 22.57
CA LYS A 80 12.41 0.67 22.76
C LYS A 80 13.58 -0.27 22.51
N GLY A 81 13.52 -1.50 23.05
CA GLY A 81 14.56 -2.50 22.87
C GLY A 81 14.64 -3.13 21.47
N LEU A 82 13.57 -3.03 20.67
CA LEU A 82 13.51 -3.66 19.34
C LEU A 82 13.99 -2.76 18.21
N PHE A 83 13.66 -1.46 18.27
CA PHE A 83 13.92 -0.50 17.20
C PHE A 83 15.23 0.29 17.40
N VAL A 84 15.68 0.93 16.33
CA VAL A 84 16.75 1.93 16.35
C VAL A 84 16.11 3.31 16.35
N TRP A 85 16.53 4.18 17.27
CA TRP A 85 15.91 5.48 17.48
C TRP A 85 16.80 6.58 16.91
N SER A 86 16.83 6.69 15.58
CA SER A 86 17.59 7.72 14.86
C SER A 86 16.85 8.20 13.62
N GLY A 87 17.18 9.39 13.12
CA GLY A 87 16.54 9.94 11.91
C GLY A 87 16.71 9.03 10.68
N GLU A 88 17.87 8.38 10.52
CA GLU A 88 18.10 7.43 9.42
C GLU A 88 17.28 6.15 9.58
N ALA A 89 17.06 5.68 10.81
CA ALA A 89 16.19 4.54 11.07
C ALA A 89 14.72 4.86 10.72
N TYR A 90 14.21 6.01 11.15
CA TYR A 90 12.85 6.44 10.84
C TYR A 90 12.61 6.61 9.33
N LEU A 91 13.62 7.16 8.63
CA LEU A 91 13.63 7.24 7.17
C LEU A 91 13.55 5.84 6.56
N SER A 92 14.38 4.90 7.01
CA SER A 92 14.38 3.52 6.52
C SER A 92 13.02 2.86 6.69
N TYR A 93 12.39 2.94 7.88
CA TYR A 93 11.08 2.35 8.13
C TYR A 93 10.01 2.91 7.19
N SER A 94 10.05 4.22 6.96
CA SER A 94 9.11 4.92 6.08
C SER A 94 9.31 4.53 4.61
N ILE A 95 10.56 4.45 4.13
CA ILE A 95 10.85 4.03 2.76
C ILE A 95 10.40 2.56 2.54
N GLY A 96 10.61 1.68 3.52
CA GLY A 96 10.13 0.31 3.46
C GLY A 96 8.60 0.22 3.34
N ALA A 97 7.88 1.03 4.11
CA ALA A 97 6.42 1.13 4.01
C ALA A 97 5.96 1.66 2.64
N VAL A 98 6.63 2.69 2.09
CA VAL A 98 6.30 3.24 0.76
C VAL A 98 6.62 2.24 -0.36
N SER A 99 7.69 1.46 -0.24
CA SER A 99 8.00 0.36 -1.16
C SER A 99 6.88 -0.68 -1.19
N LEU A 100 6.40 -1.12 -0.02
CA LEU A 100 5.26 -2.02 0.07
C LEU A 100 4.01 -1.41 -0.58
N MET A 101 3.67 -0.15 -0.25
CA MET A 101 2.53 0.55 -0.84
C MET A 101 2.63 0.63 -2.37
N ALA A 102 3.82 0.83 -2.93
CA ALA A 102 4.03 0.86 -4.37
C ALA A 102 3.76 -0.49 -5.03
N PHE A 103 4.23 -1.60 -4.45
CA PHE A 103 3.91 -2.95 -4.95
C PHE A 103 2.42 -3.29 -4.84
N VAL A 104 1.77 -2.88 -3.74
CA VAL A 104 0.32 -3.03 -3.58
C VAL A 104 -0.43 -2.20 -4.63
N ALA A 105 0.00 -0.97 -4.89
CA ALA A 105 -0.57 -0.12 -5.93
C ALA A 105 -0.42 -0.73 -7.32
N THR A 106 0.75 -1.31 -7.64
CA THR A 106 0.97 -2.08 -8.88
C THR A 106 -0.01 -3.24 -9.02
N LEU A 107 -0.25 -4.01 -7.96
CA LEU A 107 -1.24 -5.09 -7.99
C LEU A 107 -2.66 -4.53 -8.21
N PHE A 108 -3.06 -3.52 -7.44
CA PHE A 108 -4.38 -2.89 -7.57
C PHE A 108 -4.65 -2.38 -8.99
N VAL A 109 -3.72 -1.61 -9.55
CA VAL A 109 -3.90 -1.03 -10.89
C VAL A 109 -3.84 -2.11 -11.96
N SER A 110 -3.12 -3.21 -11.78
CA SER A 110 -3.06 -4.27 -12.79
C SER A 110 -4.34 -5.11 -12.88
N VAL A 111 -4.93 -5.49 -11.73
CA VAL A 111 -6.03 -6.48 -11.71
C VAL A 111 -7.41 -5.90 -11.40
N ASN A 112 -7.52 -4.77 -10.70
CA ASN A 112 -8.81 -4.27 -10.25
C ASN A 112 -9.48 -3.39 -11.31
N SER A 113 -10.69 -3.74 -11.72
CA SER A 113 -11.50 -2.97 -12.69
C SER A 113 -12.59 -2.11 -12.04
N LEU A 114 -12.74 -2.15 -10.70
CA LEU A 114 -13.71 -1.39 -9.95
C LEU A 114 -13.17 0.00 -9.60
N VAL A 115 -12.08 0.05 -8.82
CA VAL A 115 -11.44 1.31 -8.39
C VAL A 115 -10.51 1.88 -9.46
N PHE A 116 -10.10 1.07 -10.43
CA PHE A 116 -9.52 1.52 -11.70
C PHE A 116 -10.44 1.10 -12.85
N PRO A 117 -11.48 1.87 -13.18
CA PRO A 117 -12.41 1.54 -14.25
C PRO A 117 -11.72 1.37 -15.60
N THR A 118 -12.15 0.38 -16.38
CA THR A 118 -11.59 0.10 -17.70
C THR A 118 -11.82 1.22 -18.71
N GLU A 119 -12.91 1.97 -18.53
CA GLU A 119 -13.30 3.12 -19.32
C GLU A 119 -12.28 4.28 -19.24
N PHE A 120 -11.58 4.38 -18.10
CA PHE A 120 -10.59 5.44 -17.87
C PHE A 120 -9.15 4.95 -18.02
N PHE A 121 -8.86 3.71 -17.60
CA PHE A 121 -7.49 3.19 -17.52
C PHE A 121 -7.15 2.16 -18.59
N GLY A 122 -8.13 1.66 -19.35
CA GLY A 122 -7.98 0.54 -20.27
C GLY A 122 -8.15 -0.83 -19.59
N PRO A 123 -8.08 -1.92 -20.36
CA PRO A 123 -8.28 -3.29 -19.87
C PRO A 123 -7.27 -3.68 -18.80
N THR A 124 -7.63 -4.66 -17.97
CA THR A 124 -6.74 -5.24 -16.94
C THR A 124 -5.49 -5.85 -17.56
N LEU A 125 -4.40 -5.87 -16.81
CA LEU A 125 -3.10 -6.29 -17.31
C LEU A 125 -2.83 -7.76 -16.98
N THR A 126 -1.96 -8.36 -17.79
CA THR A 126 -1.35 -9.65 -17.51
C THR A 126 0.09 -9.43 -17.09
N LEU A 127 0.53 -10.13 -16.06
CA LEU A 127 1.92 -10.19 -15.67
C LEU A 127 2.66 -11.19 -16.57
N VAL A 128 3.67 -10.69 -17.28
CA VAL A 128 4.63 -11.53 -18.01
C VAL A 128 5.98 -11.41 -17.33
N PHE A 129 6.66 -12.55 -17.17
CA PHE A 129 7.98 -12.60 -16.59
C PHE A 129 8.99 -12.98 -17.69
N ASP A 130 9.84 -12.03 -18.07
CA ASP A 130 11.03 -12.27 -18.89
C ASP A 130 12.27 -12.22 -17.98
N ARG A 131 13.04 -11.13 -18.00
CA ARG A 131 14.11 -10.87 -17.04
C ARG A 131 13.62 -10.26 -15.72
N PHE A 132 12.55 -9.47 -15.81
CA PHE A 132 11.89 -8.81 -14.69
C PHE A 132 10.36 -8.87 -14.91
N PRO A 133 9.57 -8.70 -13.84
CA PRO A 133 8.12 -8.55 -13.95
C PRO A 133 7.74 -7.38 -14.86
N VAL A 134 6.94 -7.63 -15.89
CA VAL A 134 6.36 -6.58 -16.76
C VAL A 134 4.86 -6.78 -16.84
N PHE A 135 4.12 -5.69 -16.66
CA PHE A 135 2.66 -5.69 -16.77
C PHE A 135 2.25 -5.19 -18.15
N VAL A 136 1.62 -6.06 -18.93
CA VAL A 136 1.26 -5.78 -20.33
C VAL A 136 -0.24 -5.89 -20.55
N SER A 137 -0.74 -5.10 -21.48
CA SER A 137 -2.09 -5.23 -22.03
C SER A 137 -2.14 -6.39 -23.02
N THR A 138 -3.33 -6.96 -23.22
CA THR A 138 -3.52 -8.10 -24.15
C THR A 138 -3.32 -7.74 -25.61
N ASP A 139 -3.53 -6.48 -25.97
CA ASP A 139 -3.42 -5.93 -27.33
C ASP A 139 -2.08 -5.20 -27.58
N GLY A 140 -1.19 -5.14 -26.58
CA GLY A 140 0.08 -4.44 -26.65
C GLY A 140 -0.03 -2.91 -26.55
N ALA A 141 -1.21 -2.35 -26.29
CA ALA A 141 -1.40 -0.91 -26.13
C ALA A 141 -0.78 -0.38 -24.82
N LEU A 142 -0.08 0.75 -24.87
CA LEU A 142 0.51 1.43 -23.70
C LEU A 142 -0.52 2.32 -22.98
N THR A 143 -1.51 1.68 -22.35
CA THR A 143 -2.58 2.39 -21.63
C THR A 143 -2.08 3.08 -20.35
N ALA A 144 -2.89 3.97 -19.79
CA ALA A 144 -2.59 4.58 -18.49
C ALA A 144 -2.36 3.51 -17.40
N ARG A 145 -3.08 2.38 -17.46
CA ARG A 145 -2.87 1.24 -16.57
C ARG A 145 -1.47 0.65 -16.71
N VAL A 146 -0.99 0.44 -17.95
CA VAL A 146 0.36 -0.09 -18.23
C VAL A 146 1.42 0.83 -17.66
N TRP A 147 1.31 2.14 -17.91
CA TRP A 147 2.25 3.13 -17.38
C TRP A 147 2.28 3.14 -15.85
N LEU A 148 1.11 3.22 -15.21
CA LEU A 148 1.01 3.25 -13.76
C LEU A 148 1.56 1.97 -13.11
N ALA A 149 1.20 0.79 -13.63
CA ALA A 149 1.64 -0.48 -13.07
C ALA A 149 3.16 -0.63 -13.08
N ASN A 150 3.78 -0.42 -14.25
CA ASN A 150 5.22 -0.60 -14.42
C ASN A 150 6.02 0.50 -13.72
N ALA A 151 5.57 1.75 -13.75
CA ALA A 151 6.24 2.84 -13.04
C ALA A 151 6.25 2.61 -11.53
N HIS A 152 5.10 2.25 -10.92
CA HIS A 152 5.03 1.98 -9.49
C HIS A 152 5.80 0.73 -9.09
N PHE A 153 5.89 -0.28 -9.97
CA PHE A 153 6.71 -1.46 -9.70
C PHE A 153 8.19 -1.07 -9.56
N TRP A 154 8.72 -0.31 -10.52
CA TRP A 154 10.11 0.12 -10.49
C TRP A 154 10.42 1.10 -9.36
N LEU A 155 9.51 2.04 -9.06
CA LEU A 155 9.63 2.90 -7.89
C LEU A 155 9.64 2.07 -6.59
N GLY A 156 8.72 1.10 -6.46
CA GLY A 156 8.67 0.19 -5.33
C GLY A 156 9.95 -0.62 -5.16
N PHE A 157 10.52 -1.10 -6.26
CA PHE A 157 11.81 -1.77 -6.28
C PHE A 157 12.92 -0.85 -5.75
N PHE A 158 13.14 0.32 -6.34
CA PHE A 158 14.20 1.23 -5.90
C PHE A 158 14.01 1.76 -4.46
N PHE A 159 12.76 1.97 -4.02
CA PHE A 159 12.49 2.24 -2.61
C PHE A 159 12.88 1.07 -1.71
N LEU A 160 12.67 -0.18 -2.12
CA LEU A 160 13.12 -1.33 -1.35
C LEU A 160 14.64 -1.31 -1.16
N GLN A 161 15.41 -0.99 -2.20
CA GLN A 161 16.86 -0.85 -2.07
C GLN A 161 17.25 0.33 -1.16
N GLY A 162 16.53 1.46 -1.25
CA GLY A 162 16.72 2.58 -0.33
C GLY A 162 16.46 2.21 1.13
N HIS A 163 15.40 1.43 1.39
CA HIS A 163 15.10 0.87 2.70
C HIS A 163 16.26 0.02 3.22
N LEU A 164 16.73 -0.95 2.42
CA LEU A 164 17.83 -1.84 2.79
C LEU A 164 19.12 -1.06 3.08
N PHE A 165 19.44 -0.08 2.23
CA PHE A 165 20.61 0.77 2.41
C PHE A 165 20.57 1.54 3.74
N HIS A 166 19.48 2.27 4.00
CA HIS A 166 19.34 3.04 5.24
C HIS A 166 19.15 2.16 6.48
N ALA A 167 18.51 0.99 6.35
CA ALA A 167 18.35 0.04 7.45
C ALA A 167 19.71 -0.49 7.92
N LEU A 168 20.57 -0.87 6.97
CA LEU A 168 21.91 -1.36 7.26
C LEU A 168 22.78 -0.28 7.92
N ARG A 169 22.75 0.95 7.43
CA ARG A 169 23.46 2.08 8.05
C ARG A 169 22.95 2.38 9.45
N ALA A 170 21.62 2.43 9.61
CA ALA A 170 20.99 2.64 10.91
C ALA A 170 21.36 1.52 11.90
N ALA A 171 21.52 0.28 11.44
CA ALA A 171 21.98 -0.85 12.23
C ALA A 171 23.50 -0.86 12.51
N GLY A 172 24.24 0.14 12.00
CA GLY A 172 25.67 0.32 12.21
C GLY A 172 26.57 -0.48 11.25
N TYR A 173 26.07 -0.88 10.09
CA TYR A 173 26.88 -1.46 9.03
C TYR A 173 27.69 -0.39 8.27
N SER A 174 29.00 -0.61 8.16
CA SER A 174 29.90 0.24 7.36
C SER A 174 30.08 -0.37 5.97
N PHE A 175 29.63 0.32 4.93
CA PHE A 175 29.84 -0.09 3.54
C PHE A 175 31.30 0.01 3.09
N THR A 176 32.11 0.83 3.75
CA THR A 176 33.55 0.94 3.48
C THR A 176 34.31 -0.28 4.03
N GLU A 177 33.94 -0.74 5.23
CA GLU A 177 34.62 -1.85 5.89
C GLU A 177 33.98 -3.22 5.62
N GLY A 178 32.75 -3.25 5.06
CA GLY A 178 32.03 -4.49 4.79
C GLY A 178 31.59 -5.25 6.05
N ARG A 179 31.44 -4.56 7.19
CA ARG A 179 31.06 -5.15 8.48
C ARG A 179 30.27 -4.20 9.36
N VAL A 180 29.61 -4.74 10.38
CA VAL A 180 28.99 -3.95 11.45
C VAL A 180 30.08 -3.39 12.36
N VAL A 181 30.07 -2.08 12.55
CA VAL A 181 31.06 -1.35 13.36
C VAL A 181 30.51 -0.90 14.72
N THR A 182 29.20 -0.71 14.82
CA THR A 182 28.52 -0.30 16.07
C THR A 182 27.17 -0.99 16.17
N PHE A 183 26.81 -1.51 17.35
CA PHE A 183 25.47 -2.04 17.60
C PHE A 183 24.56 -0.91 18.11
N THR A 184 23.55 -0.55 17.33
CA THR A 184 22.69 0.63 17.58
C THR A 184 21.28 0.29 18.08
N ARG A 185 20.92 -1.00 18.12
CA ARG A 185 19.60 -1.45 18.57
C ARG A 185 19.37 -1.09 20.04
N GLY A 186 18.22 -0.50 20.35
CA GLY A 186 17.90 -0.05 21.71
C GLY A 186 18.67 1.18 22.18
N GLN A 187 19.55 1.73 21.35
CA GLN A 187 20.19 3.02 21.64
C GLN A 187 19.28 4.16 21.20
N VAL A 188 19.14 5.14 22.08
CA VAL A 188 18.48 6.42 21.79
C VAL A 188 19.59 7.42 21.50
N SER A 189 19.68 7.90 20.26
CA SER A 189 20.61 8.98 19.89
C SER A 189 19.99 10.34 20.13
#